data_AF-A0A1Q7WT81-F1
#
_entry.id   AF-A0A1Q7WT81-F1
#
_cell.length_a   1.000
_cell.length_b   1.000
_cell.length_c   1.000
_cell.angle_alpha   90.00
_cell.angle_beta   90.00
_cell.angle_gamma   90.00
#
_symmetry.space_group_name_H-M   'P 1'
#
loop_
_entity.id
_entity.type
_entity.pdbx_description
1 polymer ?
#
loop_
_entity_poly.entity_id
_entity_poly.type
_entity_poly.pdbx_seq_one_letter_code
_entity_poly.pdbx_strand_id
1 'polypeptide(L)'
;MRKQRTITRPEEEPCTQGIADLHALAIPQAETPYVAAGVPWFLTLFGRDPLVAALLSGLNGAWSAQGALAALGELQASRRDDWRDAEPGKLLHECRRGELASRNRIPFAPAYYGTHDAPALYCLTLWHTWRWTGDDKLLKAHLETAKAAIRWCDERGDRDRDGLLEYETRSPKGYRNQSWKDAGDAVVHADDRQADLPLASVQYPLQKEILL
;
A
#
# COMPACT_ATOMS: atom_id res chain seq x y z
N MET A 1 33.52 -13.50 -35.04
CA MET A 1 32.91 -12.75 -33.91
C MET A 1 32.29 -13.74 -32.94
N ARG A 2 32.95 -14.00 -31.79
CA ARG A 2 32.41 -14.87 -30.73
C ARG A 2 31.37 -14.06 -29.95
N LYS A 3 30.10 -14.48 -29.98
CA LYS A 3 29.08 -13.98 -29.02
C LYS A 3 29.57 -14.38 -27.63
N GLN A 4 29.96 -13.40 -26.81
CA GLN A 4 30.10 -13.61 -25.37
C GLN A 4 28.73 -14.00 -24.85
N ARG A 5 28.54 -15.28 -24.52
CA ARG A 5 27.42 -15.71 -23.68
C ARG A 5 27.73 -15.16 -22.29
N THR A 6 26.96 -14.19 -21.83
CA THR A 6 26.94 -13.81 -20.43
C THR A 6 26.53 -15.05 -19.65
N ILE A 7 27.47 -15.65 -18.92
CA ILE A 7 27.18 -16.75 -18.02
C ILE A 7 26.60 -16.09 -16.78
N THR A 8 25.28 -15.94 -16.71
CA THR A 8 24.60 -15.64 -15.44
C THR A 8 24.89 -16.79 -14.50
N ARG A 9 25.37 -16.48 -13.30
CA ARG A 9 25.63 -17.54 -12.33
C ARG A 9 24.27 -18.08 -11.83
N PRO A 10 24.15 -19.39 -11.55
CA PRO A 10 22.87 -19.99 -11.12
C PRO A 10 22.24 -19.27 -9.91
N GLU A 11 23.06 -18.71 -9.03
CA GLU A 11 22.63 -17.94 -7.86
C GLU A 11 22.01 -16.56 -8.20
N GLU A 12 22.25 -16.00 -9.39
CA GLU A 12 21.74 -14.69 -9.83
C GLU A 12 20.38 -14.80 -10.56
N GLU A 13 19.99 -16.02 -10.95
CA GLU A 13 18.77 -16.30 -11.69
C GLU A 13 17.50 -15.91 -10.93
N PRO A 14 17.34 -16.19 -9.62
CA PRO A 14 16.16 -15.77 -8.86
C PRO A 14 16.02 -14.25 -8.75
N CYS A 15 17.13 -13.53 -8.58
CA CYS A 15 17.13 -12.06 -8.49
C CYS A 15 16.74 -11.44 -9.85
N THR A 16 17.32 -11.96 -10.93
CA THR A 16 17.00 -11.51 -12.30
C THR A 16 15.54 -11.76 -12.64
N GLN A 17 15.02 -12.95 -12.32
CA GLN A 17 13.62 -13.28 -12.52
C GLN A 17 12.70 -12.39 -11.68
N GLY A 18 13.02 -12.18 -10.39
CA GLY A 18 12.23 -11.31 -9.52
C GLY A 18 12.15 -9.86 -10.01
N ILE A 19 13.24 -9.32 -10.54
CA ILE A 19 13.25 -7.99 -11.18
C ILE A 19 12.32 -7.99 -12.40
N ALA A 20 12.43 -9.00 -13.28
CA ALA A 20 11.57 -9.11 -14.45
C ALA A 20 10.08 -9.22 -14.08
N ASP A 21 9.76 -9.97 -13.03
CA ASP A 21 8.38 -10.14 -12.53
C ASP A 21 7.81 -8.83 -11.98
N LEU A 22 8.60 -8.04 -11.23
CA LEU A 22 8.18 -6.72 -10.75
C LEU A 22 7.88 -5.76 -11.92
N HIS A 23 8.69 -5.80 -12.98
CA HIS A 23 8.45 -5.01 -14.18
C HIS A 23 7.24 -5.51 -14.97
N ALA A 24 6.97 -6.81 -14.99
CA ALA A 24 5.78 -7.38 -15.62
C ALA A 24 4.48 -6.97 -14.88
N LEU A 25 4.57 -6.70 -13.58
CA LEU A 25 3.47 -6.19 -12.76
C LEU A 25 3.35 -4.66 -12.74
N ALA A 26 4.21 -3.94 -13.47
CA ALA A 26 4.18 -2.49 -13.50
C ALA A 26 2.91 -1.98 -14.22
N ILE A 27 2.17 -1.07 -13.57
CA ILE A 27 1.03 -0.37 -14.16
C ILE A 27 1.55 0.90 -14.85
N PRO A 28 1.49 1.00 -16.19
CA PRO A 28 2.08 2.11 -16.94
C PRO A 28 1.17 3.35 -17.04
N GLN A 29 -0.02 3.32 -16.43
CA GLN A 29 -1.04 4.37 -16.57
C GLN A 29 -0.76 5.64 -15.76
N ALA A 30 0.36 5.72 -15.03
CA ALA A 30 0.85 6.91 -14.37
C ALA A 30 2.11 7.42 -15.08
N GLU A 31 2.39 8.74 -15.00
CA GLU A 31 3.65 9.32 -15.52
C GLU A 31 4.89 8.60 -14.96
N THR A 32 4.77 8.01 -13.77
CA THR A 32 5.74 7.10 -13.18
C THR A 32 5.08 5.76 -12.83
N PRO A 33 5.58 4.62 -13.33
CA PRO A 33 4.95 3.31 -13.09
C PRO A 33 5.06 2.88 -11.62
N TYR A 34 4.09 2.09 -11.17
CA TYR A 34 4.11 1.42 -9.86
C TYR A 34 3.72 -0.05 -10.01
N VAL A 35 4.07 -0.87 -9.02
CA VAL A 35 3.82 -2.32 -9.04
C VAL A 35 2.38 -2.60 -8.61
N ALA A 36 1.64 -3.34 -9.43
CA ALA A 36 0.31 -3.82 -9.06
C ALA A 36 0.37 -4.86 -7.92
N ALA A 37 -0.74 -5.01 -7.19
CA ALA A 37 -0.86 -6.02 -6.15
C ALA A 37 -0.78 -7.47 -6.69
N GLY A 38 -1.22 -7.71 -7.92
CA GLY A 38 -1.04 -9.01 -8.58
C GLY A 38 -2.00 -9.28 -9.74
N VAL A 39 -1.72 -10.31 -10.51
CA VAL A 39 -2.56 -10.75 -11.64
C VAL A 39 -3.39 -11.99 -11.29
N PRO A 40 -4.58 -12.18 -11.91
CA PRO A 40 -5.27 -11.23 -12.78
C PRO A 40 -6.19 -10.26 -12.02
N TRP A 41 -6.63 -10.62 -10.81
CA TRP A 41 -7.73 -9.95 -10.11
C TRP A 41 -7.32 -8.69 -9.34
N PHE A 42 -6.02 -8.44 -9.17
CA PHE A 42 -5.47 -7.35 -8.38
C PHE A 42 -4.65 -6.35 -9.23
N LEU A 43 -4.90 -6.35 -10.55
CA LEU A 43 -4.27 -5.44 -11.51
C LEU A 43 -4.95 -4.06 -11.45
N THR A 44 -4.82 -3.40 -10.31
CA THR A 44 -5.32 -2.06 -10.04
C THR A 44 -4.46 -1.39 -8.97
N LEU A 45 -4.73 -0.12 -8.67
CA LEU A 45 -4.08 0.58 -7.57
C LEU A 45 -4.64 0.09 -6.24
N PHE A 46 -3.74 -0.46 -5.42
CA PHE A 46 -3.95 -0.72 -4.00
C PHE A 46 -3.11 0.27 -3.18
N GLY A 47 -3.52 0.53 -1.94
CA GLY A 47 -2.79 1.41 -1.03
C GLY A 47 -1.46 0.84 -0.61
N ARG A 48 -1.55 -0.28 0.10
CA ARG A 48 -0.43 -0.90 0.81
C ARG A 48 0.54 -1.60 -0.14
N ASP A 49 0.03 -2.39 -1.08
CA ASP A 49 0.80 -3.30 -1.92
C ASP A 49 1.94 -2.62 -2.69
N PRO A 50 1.73 -1.53 -3.46
CA PRO A 50 2.82 -0.86 -4.15
C PRO A 50 3.84 -0.23 -3.18
N LEU A 51 3.41 0.22 -1.99
CA LEU A 51 4.30 0.78 -0.97
C LEU A 51 5.21 -0.28 -0.37
N VAL A 52 4.65 -1.44 -0.01
CA VAL A 52 5.41 -2.58 0.53
C VAL A 52 6.34 -3.16 -0.54
N ALA A 53 5.84 -3.34 -1.77
CA ALA A 53 6.67 -3.80 -2.88
C ALA A 53 7.85 -2.85 -3.13
N ALA A 54 7.63 -1.54 -3.12
CA ALA A 54 8.69 -0.55 -3.24
C ALA A 54 9.72 -0.60 -2.11
N LEU A 55 9.25 -0.74 -0.85
CA LEU A 55 10.14 -0.87 0.32
C LEU A 55 11.02 -2.13 0.23
N LEU A 56 10.46 -3.26 -0.21
CA LEU A 56 11.18 -4.53 -0.31
C LEU A 56 12.06 -4.63 -1.56
N SER A 57 11.78 -3.85 -2.60
CA SER A 57 12.49 -3.87 -3.89
C SER A 57 13.36 -2.65 -4.15
N GLY A 58 13.70 -1.85 -3.13
CA GLY A 58 14.47 -0.60 -3.30
C GLY A 58 15.83 -0.78 -4.01
N LEU A 59 16.42 -1.98 -3.96
CA LEU A 59 17.63 -2.33 -4.73
C LEU A 59 17.42 -2.32 -6.25
N ASN A 60 16.17 -2.48 -6.71
CA ASN A 60 15.75 -2.35 -8.12
C ASN A 60 15.47 -0.90 -8.53
N GLY A 61 15.91 0.07 -7.72
CA GLY A 61 15.73 1.50 -7.98
C GLY A 61 14.44 2.07 -7.40
N ALA A 62 14.33 3.40 -7.44
CA ALA A 62 13.26 4.16 -6.78
C ALA A 62 11.97 4.29 -7.61
N TRP A 63 11.93 3.78 -8.84
CA TRP A 63 10.83 4.03 -9.79
C TRP A 63 9.47 3.60 -9.23
N SER A 64 9.40 2.42 -8.60
CA SER A 64 8.15 1.86 -8.07
C SER A 64 7.65 2.65 -6.87
N ALA A 65 8.58 3.13 -6.04
CA ALA A 65 8.27 3.99 -4.90
C ALA A 65 7.74 5.35 -5.35
N GLN A 66 8.40 5.98 -6.32
CA GLN A 66 8.00 7.26 -6.90
C GLN A 66 6.60 7.17 -7.53
N GLY A 67 6.33 6.12 -8.32
CA GLY A 67 5.01 5.89 -8.90
C GLY A 67 3.93 5.65 -7.85
N ALA A 68 4.23 4.87 -6.81
CA ALA A 68 3.30 4.62 -5.71
C ALA A 68 2.95 5.90 -4.94
N LEU A 69 3.97 6.70 -4.59
CA LEU A 69 3.81 7.96 -3.86
C LEU A 69 2.99 8.98 -4.66
N ALA A 70 3.20 9.06 -5.97
CA ALA A 70 2.42 9.91 -6.87
C ALA A 70 0.97 9.44 -6.94
N ALA A 71 0.73 8.18 -7.33
CA ALA A 71 -0.61 7.65 -7.55
C ALA A 71 -1.49 7.67 -6.28
N LEU A 72 -0.92 7.34 -5.12
CA LEU A 72 -1.65 7.39 -3.86
C LEU A 72 -1.86 8.81 -3.35
N GLY A 73 -0.86 9.70 -3.55
CA GLY A 73 -0.96 11.09 -3.12
C GLY A 73 -2.05 11.86 -3.86
N GLU A 74 -2.22 11.61 -5.16
CA GLU A 74 -3.30 12.20 -5.98
C GLU A 74 -4.70 11.82 -5.48
N LEU A 75 -4.83 10.65 -4.86
CA LEU A 75 -6.10 10.08 -4.41
C LEU A 75 -6.30 10.15 -2.89
N GLN A 76 -5.44 10.87 -2.16
CA GLN A 76 -5.60 11.06 -0.72
C GLN A 76 -6.97 11.67 -0.41
N ALA A 77 -7.66 11.11 0.58
CA ALA A 77 -8.96 11.62 0.99
C ALA A 77 -8.83 13.03 1.58
N SER A 78 -9.64 13.95 1.09
CA SER A 78 -9.71 15.34 1.58
C SER A 78 -10.94 15.62 2.44
N ARG A 79 -11.90 14.68 2.48
CA ARG A 79 -13.16 14.80 3.23
C ARG A 79 -13.58 13.46 3.80
N ARG A 80 -14.45 13.50 4.81
CA ARG A 80 -15.08 12.30 5.35
C ARG A 80 -16.15 11.76 4.38
N ASP A 81 -16.16 10.45 4.19
CA ASP A 81 -17.18 9.72 3.43
C ASP A 81 -17.33 8.31 4.00
N ASP A 82 -18.36 8.10 4.82
CA ASP A 82 -18.59 6.83 5.52
C ASP A 82 -18.91 5.68 4.54
N TRP A 83 -19.47 5.96 3.37
CA TRP A 83 -19.70 4.93 2.36
C TRP A 83 -18.39 4.35 1.85
N ARG A 84 -17.34 5.16 1.77
CA ARG A 84 -16.01 4.77 1.25
C ARG A 84 -14.97 4.55 2.34
N ASP A 85 -15.37 4.63 3.61
CA ASP A 85 -14.44 4.64 4.76
C ASP A 85 -13.38 5.75 4.69
N ALA A 86 -13.70 6.86 4.02
CA ALA A 86 -12.76 7.95 3.79
C ALA A 86 -12.74 8.92 4.96
N GLU A 87 -11.56 9.39 5.31
CA GLU A 87 -11.31 10.42 6.30
C GLU A 87 -10.20 11.36 5.79
N PRO A 88 -10.24 12.66 6.11
CA PRO A 88 -9.20 13.60 5.67
C PRO A 88 -7.79 13.10 6.05
N GLY A 89 -6.88 13.04 5.07
CA GLY A 89 -5.51 12.56 5.23
C GLY A 89 -5.33 11.05 5.01
N LYS A 90 -6.41 10.26 5.02
CA LYS A 90 -6.36 8.81 4.78
C LYS A 90 -6.04 8.49 3.32
N LEU A 91 -5.29 7.41 3.09
CA LEU A 91 -4.98 6.90 1.76
C LEU A 91 -5.90 5.74 1.39
N LEU A 92 -6.05 5.50 0.09
CA LEU A 92 -6.95 4.48 -0.43
C LEU A 92 -6.45 3.07 -0.07
N HIS A 93 -7.38 2.15 0.15
CA HIS A 93 -7.18 0.71 0.17
C HIS A 93 -7.11 0.15 -1.24
N GLU A 94 -8.12 0.46 -2.08
CA GLU A 94 -8.13 0.05 -3.49
C GLU A 94 -9.04 0.92 -4.36
N CYS A 95 -8.82 0.86 -5.67
CA CYS A 95 -9.67 1.44 -6.69
C CYS A 95 -10.24 0.36 -7.62
N ARG A 96 -11.54 0.43 -7.95
CA ARG A 96 -12.18 -0.49 -8.92
C ARG A 96 -13.01 0.28 -9.95
N ARG A 97 -13.01 -0.21 -11.20
CA ARG A 97 -13.74 0.39 -12.33
C ARG A 97 -14.86 -0.48 -12.93
N GLY A 98 -15.21 -1.59 -12.27
CA GLY A 98 -16.29 -2.49 -12.73
C GLY A 98 -17.69 -1.88 -12.60
N GLU A 99 -18.70 -2.50 -13.23
CA GLU A 99 -20.07 -1.96 -13.31
C GLU A 99 -20.70 -1.64 -11.95
N LEU A 100 -20.46 -2.49 -10.95
CA LEU A 100 -21.01 -2.27 -9.62
C LEU A 100 -20.37 -1.06 -8.95
N ALA A 101 -19.07 -0.85 -9.16
CA ALA A 101 -18.35 0.29 -8.61
C ALA A 101 -18.76 1.57 -9.36
N SER A 102 -18.84 1.55 -10.70
CA SER A 102 -19.24 2.70 -11.50
C SER A 102 -20.68 3.16 -11.24
N ARG A 103 -21.58 2.22 -10.88
CA ARG A 103 -22.95 2.52 -10.43
C ARG A 103 -23.07 2.78 -8.92
N ASN A 104 -21.95 2.96 -8.21
CA ASN A 104 -21.89 3.21 -6.77
C ASN A 104 -22.68 2.18 -5.91
N ARG A 105 -22.74 0.92 -6.35
CA ARG A 105 -23.40 -0.18 -5.61
C ARG A 105 -22.48 -0.86 -4.61
N ILE A 106 -21.17 -0.65 -4.75
CA ILE A 106 -20.08 -1.05 -3.88
C ILE A 106 -19.13 0.16 -3.72
N PRO A 107 -18.36 0.27 -2.62
CA PRO A 107 -17.69 1.52 -2.25
C PRO A 107 -16.36 1.79 -2.97
N PHE A 108 -15.99 0.96 -3.94
CA PHE A 108 -14.65 0.92 -4.56
C PHE A 108 -14.39 1.94 -5.67
N ALA A 109 -15.36 2.80 -6.00
CA ALA A 109 -15.18 3.89 -6.97
C ALA A 109 -15.49 5.28 -6.36
N PRO A 110 -14.69 6.31 -6.69
CA PRO A 110 -13.44 6.23 -7.46
C PRO A 110 -12.28 5.60 -6.68
N ALA A 111 -12.36 5.59 -5.34
CA ALA A 111 -11.41 4.98 -4.43
C ALA A 111 -12.14 4.56 -3.14
N TYR A 112 -11.73 3.43 -2.56
CA TYR A 112 -12.16 2.96 -1.25
C TYR A 112 -11.01 3.10 -0.26
N TYR A 113 -11.28 3.50 0.99
CA TYR A 113 -10.28 3.88 1.99
C TYR A 113 -10.29 2.97 3.23
N GLY A 114 -10.74 1.72 3.08
CA GLY A 114 -10.73 0.71 4.14
C GLY A 114 -9.34 0.11 4.41
N THR A 115 -8.35 0.94 4.72
CA THR A 115 -6.99 0.55 5.13
C THR A 115 -6.59 1.35 6.36
N HIS A 116 -5.90 0.75 7.32
CA HIS A 116 -5.33 1.49 8.46
C HIS A 116 -3.82 1.76 8.31
N ASP A 117 -3.12 0.97 7.50
CA ASP A 117 -1.65 0.97 7.44
C ASP A 117 -1.08 1.82 6.29
N ALA A 118 -1.83 2.03 5.20
CA ALA A 118 -1.35 2.79 4.05
C ALA A 118 -0.84 4.22 4.38
N PRO A 119 -1.48 5.02 5.26
CA PRO A 119 -0.97 6.35 5.64
C PRO A 119 0.42 6.30 6.28
N ALA A 120 0.66 5.36 7.20
CA ALA A 120 1.96 5.17 7.85
C ALA A 120 3.01 4.64 6.86
N LEU A 121 2.63 3.66 6.03
CA LEU A 121 3.49 3.11 5.00
C LEU A 121 3.90 4.16 3.97
N TYR A 122 3.02 5.09 3.61
CA TYR A 122 3.34 6.17 2.68
C TYR A 122 4.46 7.05 3.21
N CYS A 123 4.39 7.43 4.48
CA CYS A 123 5.42 8.22 5.14
C CYS A 123 6.75 7.46 5.21
N LEU A 124 6.70 6.16 5.51
CA LEU A 124 7.87 5.29 5.53
C LEU A 124 8.50 5.17 4.13
N THR A 125 7.70 4.88 3.11
CA THR A 125 8.17 4.79 1.71
C THR A 125 8.74 6.11 1.23
N LEU A 126 8.12 7.25 1.54
CA LEU A 126 8.67 8.57 1.21
C LEU A 126 10.05 8.79 1.83
N TRP A 127 10.18 8.49 3.13
CA TRP A 127 11.46 8.59 3.85
C TRP A 127 12.54 7.72 3.22
N HIS A 128 12.25 6.44 3.00
CA HIS A 128 13.21 5.50 2.40
C HIS A 128 13.60 5.91 0.98
N THR A 129 12.64 6.38 0.18
CA THR A 129 12.90 6.81 -1.19
C THR A 129 13.82 8.02 -1.21
N TRP A 130 13.55 9.04 -0.38
CA TRP A 130 14.44 10.19 -0.23
C TRP A 130 15.82 9.78 0.28
N ARG A 131 15.91 8.84 1.24
CA ARG A 131 17.19 8.31 1.73
C ARG A 131 18.01 7.60 0.65
N TRP A 132 17.36 6.93 -0.30
CA TRP A 132 18.03 6.23 -1.41
C TRP A 132 18.45 7.17 -2.54
N THR A 133 17.64 8.18 -2.85
CA THR A 133 17.86 9.06 -4.02
C THR A 133 18.55 10.38 -3.68
N GLY A 134 18.41 10.87 -2.46
CA GLY A 134 18.80 12.23 -2.07
C GLY A 134 18.01 13.34 -2.76
N ASP A 135 16.84 13.03 -3.34
CA ASP A 135 16.06 14.00 -4.12
C ASP A 135 15.10 14.82 -3.25
N ASP A 136 15.53 16.03 -2.87
CA ASP A 136 14.71 16.98 -2.11
C ASP A 136 13.46 17.45 -2.87
N LYS A 137 13.43 17.36 -4.21
CA LYS A 137 12.23 17.73 -4.98
C LYS A 137 11.11 16.73 -4.74
N LEU A 138 11.44 15.44 -4.70
CA LEU A 138 10.49 14.38 -4.34
C LEU A 138 9.89 14.65 -2.96
N LEU A 139 10.73 14.90 -1.95
CA LEU A 139 10.27 15.17 -0.59
C LEU A 139 9.33 16.37 -0.54
N LYS A 140 9.68 17.48 -1.22
CA LYS A 140 8.84 18.68 -1.28
C LYS A 140 7.51 18.43 -1.99
N ALA A 141 7.50 17.64 -3.07
CA ALA A 141 6.29 17.33 -3.81
C ALA A 141 5.28 16.53 -2.96
N HIS A 142 5.74 15.64 -2.09
CA HIS A 142 4.88 14.78 -1.26
C HIS A 142 4.68 15.27 0.18
N LEU A 143 5.25 16.42 0.54
CA LEU A 143 5.28 16.90 1.93
C LEU A 143 3.89 17.12 2.51
N GLU A 144 2.98 17.74 1.75
CA GLU A 144 1.62 18.03 2.25
C GLU A 144 0.78 16.75 2.38
N THR A 145 0.95 15.81 1.45
CA THR A 145 0.32 14.48 1.54
C THR A 145 0.82 13.73 2.78
N ALA A 146 2.14 13.72 3.02
CA ALA A 146 2.73 13.07 4.19
C ALA A 146 2.27 13.72 5.50
N LYS A 147 2.23 15.06 5.58
CA LYS A 147 1.70 15.77 6.75
C LYS A 147 0.24 15.41 7.03
N ALA A 148 -0.59 15.32 5.99
CA ALA A 148 -1.98 14.94 6.15
C ALA A 148 -2.13 13.48 6.59
N ALA A 149 -1.30 12.57 6.08
CA ALA A 149 -1.26 11.18 6.52
C ALA A 149 -0.84 11.06 7.99
N ILE A 150 0.21 11.77 8.42
CA ILE A 150 0.66 11.80 9.82
C ILE A 150 -0.44 12.35 10.73
N ARG A 151 -1.08 13.47 10.35
CA ARG A 151 -2.22 14.01 11.11
C ARG A 151 -3.37 13.01 11.20
N TRP A 152 -3.66 12.27 10.13
CA TRP A 152 -4.68 11.24 10.19
C TRP A 152 -4.30 10.15 11.20
N CYS A 153 -3.05 9.67 11.18
CA CYS A 153 -2.57 8.67 12.15
C CYS A 153 -2.78 9.14 13.59
N ASP A 154 -2.40 10.38 13.91
CA ASP A 154 -2.47 10.95 15.27
C ASP A 154 -3.90 11.30 15.73
N GLU A 155 -4.73 11.85 14.83
CA GLU A 155 -6.05 12.36 15.21
C GLU A 155 -7.19 11.35 15.07
N ARG A 156 -7.04 10.33 14.21
CA ARG A 156 -8.13 9.43 13.79
C ARG A 156 -7.73 7.96 13.69
N GLY A 157 -6.47 7.72 13.40
CA GLY A 157 -5.92 6.40 13.21
C GLY A 157 -5.63 5.69 14.53
N ASP A 158 -5.25 6.42 15.57
CA ASP A 158 -5.05 5.95 16.94
C ASP A 158 -6.15 6.53 17.85
N ARG A 159 -7.26 5.80 17.95
CA ARG A 159 -8.51 6.25 18.58
C ARG A 159 -8.44 6.22 20.09
N ASP A 160 -7.75 5.23 20.65
CA ASP A 160 -7.59 5.09 22.10
C ASP A 160 -6.28 5.70 22.64
N ARG A 161 -5.38 6.14 21.75
CA ARG A 161 -4.10 6.81 22.05
C ARG A 161 -3.07 5.88 22.69
N ASP A 162 -3.09 4.60 22.34
CA ASP A 162 -2.10 3.61 22.77
C ASP A 162 -0.87 3.51 21.84
N GLY A 163 -0.90 4.23 20.71
CA GLY A 163 0.15 4.24 19.69
C GLY A 163 -0.05 3.22 18.57
N LEU A 164 -1.14 2.46 18.57
CA LEU A 164 -1.49 1.50 17.53
C LEU A 164 -2.60 2.05 16.64
N LEU A 165 -2.45 1.85 15.33
CA LEU A 165 -3.49 2.26 14.39
C LEU A 165 -4.63 1.24 14.35
N GLU A 166 -5.85 1.67 14.66
CA GLU A 166 -7.03 0.81 14.64
C GLU A 166 -7.91 1.07 13.41
N TYR A 167 -8.75 0.08 13.12
CA TYR A 167 -9.76 0.16 12.09
C TYR A 167 -11.13 -0.27 12.57
N GLU A 168 -12.13 0.33 11.95
CA GLU A 168 -13.52 -0.07 12.04
C GLU A 168 -14.20 0.38 10.75
N THR A 169 -14.86 -0.56 10.09
CA THR A 169 -15.62 -0.27 8.87
C THR A 169 -16.89 0.49 9.21
N ARG A 170 -17.11 1.60 8.51
CA ARG A 170 -18.34 2.41 8.55
C ARG A 170 -19.24 2.10 7.36
N SER A 171 -18.66 1.58 6.28
CA SER A 171 -19.41 1.18 5.11
C SER A 171 -20.11 -0.17 5.34
N PRO A 172 -21.42 -0.27 5.13
CA PRO A 172 -22.13 -1.56 5.23
C PRO A 172 -21.72 -2.55 4.13
N LYS A 173 -20.96 -2.10 3.12
CA LYS A 173 -20.40 -2.93 2.05
C LYS A 173 -18.88 -2.80 1.93
N GLY A 174 -18.23 -2.23 2.94
CA GLY A 174 -16.79 -2.17 3.03
C GLY A 174 -16.20 -3.47 3.54
N TYR A 175 -14.88 -3.56 3.55
CA TYR A 175 -14.20 -4.64 4.25
C TYR A 175 -14.36 -4.48 5.75
N ARG A 176 -14.69 -5.58 6.43
CA ARG A 176 -14.74 -5.63 7.89
C ARG A 176 -13.34 -5.47 8.47
N ASN A 177 -12.40 -6.27 7.95
CA ASN A 177 -11.01 -6.23 8.34
C ASN A 177 -10.28 -5.33 7.34
N GLN A 178 -9.59 -4.31 7.83
CA GLN A 178 -8.91 -3.30 6.99
C GLN A 178 -7.38 -3.41 7.10
N SER A 179 -6.92 -4.61 7.47
CA SER A 179 -5.51 -4.99 7.59
C SER A 179 -5.09 -5.89 6.43
N TRP A 180 -3.84 -6.37 6.42
CA TRP A 180 -3.36 -7.32 5.39
C TRP A 180 -4.23 -8.57 5.21
N LYS A 181 -4.92 -9.02 6.26
CA LYS A 181 -5.95 -10.05 6.15
C LYS A 181 -7.32 -9.37 6.13
N ASP A 182 -7.78 -9.00 4.95
CA ASP A 182 -9.00 -8.22 4.73
C ASP A 182 -10.28 -9.07 4.62
N ALA A 183 -10.13 -10.40 4.52
CA ALA A 183 -11.26 -11.34 4.56
C ALA A 183 -12.04 -11.20 5.89
N GLY A 184 -13.37 -11.20 5.80
CA GLY A 184 -14.25 -10.84 6.92
C GLY A 184 -14.13 -11.76 8.15
N ASP A 185 -13.76 -13.01 7.95
CA ASP A 185 -13.59 -14.06 8.95
C ASP A 185 -12.13 -14.23 9.42
N ALA A 186 -11.20 -13.39 8.94
CA ALA A 186 -9.76 -13.67 9.11
C ALA A 186 -9.18 -13.40 10.51
N VAL A 187 -9.85 -12.61 11.35
CA VAL A 187 -9.35 -12.21 12.68
C VAL A 187 -10.26 -12.79 13.75
N VAL A 188 -9.81 -13.87 14.37
CA VAL A 188 -10.54 -14.63 15.38
C VAL A 188 -9.71 -14.76 16.66
N HIS A 189 -10.41 -14.95 17.78
CA HIS A 189 -9.82 -15.37 19.04
C HIS A 189 -9.41 -16.85 18.98
N ALA A 190 -8.68 -17.31 20.00
CA ALA A 190 -8.21 -18.70 20.07
C ALA A 190 -9.35 -19.73 20.18
N ASP A 191 -10.57 -19.29 20.47
CA ASP A 191 -11.80 -20.08 20.55
C ASP A 191 -12.67 -19.97 19.27
N ASP A 192 -12.09 -19.52 18.16
CA ASP A 192 -12.72 -19.30 16.84
C ASP A 192 -13.81 -18.22 16.81
N ARG A 193 -14.05 -17.49 17.90
CA ARG A 193 -14.96 -16.34 17.86
C ARG A 193 -14.35 -15.19 17.08
N GLN A 194 -15.17 -14.53 16.27
CA GLN A 194 -14.75 -13.31 15.57
C GLN A 194 -14.37 -12.21 16.57
N ALA A 195 -13.22 -11.55 16.35
CA ALA A 195 -12.79 -10.44 17.20
C ALA A 195 -13.61 -9.18 16.90
N ASP A 196 -14.12 -8.51 17.93
CA ASP A 196 -14.97 -7.32 17.81
C ASP A 196 -14.17 -6.09 17.31
N LEU A 197 -14.84 -5.20 16.57
CA LEU A 197 -14.26 -3.93 16.14
C LEU A 197 -14.39 -2.89 17.28
N PRO A 198 -13.52 -1.85 17.33
CA PRO A 198 -12.35 -1.62 16.48
C PRO A 198 -11.20 -2.60 16.75
N LEU A 199 -10.36 -2.84 15.74
CA LEU A 199 -9.20 -3.73 15.83
C LEU A 199 -7.92 -2.99 15.46
N ALA A 200 -6.86 -3.21 16.22
CA ALA A 200 -5.49 -2.83 15.85
C ALA A 200 -4.72 -4.06 15.38
N SER A 201 -3.95 -3.94 14.29
CA SER A 201 -3.09 -5.04 13.83
C SER A 201 -1.64 -4.59 13.70
N VAL A 202 -0.73 -5.43 14.21
CA VAL A 202 0.71 -5.21 14.09
C VAL A 202 1.27 -6.24 13.12
N GLN A 203 1.99 -5.77 12.11
CA GLN A 203 2.68 -6.62 11.17
C GLN A 203 4.19 -6.56 11.39
N TYR A 204 4.79 -7.73 11.60
CA TYR A 204 6.23 -7.90 11.59
C TYR A 204 6.66 -8.51 10.26
N PRO A 205 7.36 -7.75 9.38
CA PRO A 205 8.07 -8.38 8.28
C PRO A 205 9.24 -9.15 8.88
N LEU A 206 9.21 -10.48 8.76
CA LEU A 206 10.33 -11.34 9.15
C LEU A 206 11.52 -11.06 8.21
N GLN A 207 12.34 -10.06 8.52
CA GLN A 207 13.75 -10.09 8.16
C GLN A 207 14.42 -11.00 9.20
N LYS A 208 14.56 -12.29 8.88
CA LYS A 208 15.56 -13.09 9.59
C LYS A 208 16.92 -12.47 9.24
N GLU A 209 17.49 -11.73 10.19
CA GLU A 209 18.90 -11.41 10.19
C GLU A 209 19.67 -12.74 10.09
N ILE A 210 20.25 -13.01 8.92
CA ILE A 210 21.43 -13.87 8.85
C ILE A 210 22.56 -12.98 9.37
N LEU A 211 22.76 -13.01 10.68
CA LEU A 211 24.04 -12.65 11.27
C LEU A 211 25.07 -13.63 10.68
N LEU A 212 25.93 -13.12 9.80
CA LEU A 212 27.20 -13.76 9.44
C LEU A 212 28.21 -13.50 10.56
#